data_AF-A0A411WSU9-F1
#
_entry.id   AF-A0A411WSU9-F1
#
_cell.length_a   1.000
_cell.length_b   1.000
_cell.length_c   1.000
_cell.angle_alpha   90.00
_cell.angle_beta   90.00
_cell.angle_gamma   90.00
#
_symmetry.space_group_name_H-M   'P 1'
#
loop_
_entity.id
_entity.type
_entity.pdbx_description
1 polymer ?
#
loop_
_entity_poly.entity_id
_entity_poly.type
_entity_poly.pdbx_seq_one_letter_code
_entity_poly.pdbx_strand_id
1 'polypeptide(L)'
;MKNQGTLAVLLLLAGGLIYSAAQYPRDTVQSQRRGADAAVRTAAWHGPSRGTPRFAAETLDARVERLLEKAMRDVAAYQDTTRFVCKLPAEVGPVPLLDAVDAYLRGLPGSRGDPAMLRDLHRAARHGNWLAKVQVYLSRDGQQAPDDATPFRTISLLEWMQEHHIGALYAAIGDAAGVSHPRRARVDKALSSIDLYAAMHHNYPSQYKVGRELLRSGDARQAAVGRRMLDCAARALPVYRQMVGESTQGARG
;
A
#
# COMPACT_ATOMS: atom_id res chain seq x y z
N MET A 1 14.49 28.20 6.12
CA MET A 1 14.89 27.64 4.80
C MET A 1 13.80 26.68 4.37
N LYS A 2 13.02 27.02 3.33
CA LYS A 2 11.82 26.27 2.91
C LYS A 2 12.23 25.02 2.14
N ASN A 3 11.83 23.83 2.62
CA ASN A 3 12.20 22.52 2.08
C ASN A 3 11.59 22.29 0.70
N GLN A 4 12.40 22.40 -0.35
CA GLN A 4 12.02 22.02 -1.71
C GLN A 4 11.78 20.51 -1.89
N GLY A 5 12.21 19.68 -0.93
CA GLY A 5 12.00 18.23 -0.93
C GLY A 5 10.53 17.80 -0.67
N THR A 6 9.76 18.58 0.09
CA THR A 6 8.35 18.28 0.38
C THR A 6 7.46 18.53 -0.85
N LEU A 7 7.86 19.47 -1.71
CA LEU A 7 7.14 19.84 -2.93
C LEU A 7 7.23 18.74 -4.01
N ALA A 8 8.34 18.02 -4.08
CA ALA A 8 8.53 16.94 -5.05
C ALA A 8 7.72 15.67 -4.71
N VAL A 9 7.54 15.38 -3.40
CA VAL A 9 6.67 14.27 -2.93
C VAL A 9 5.18 14.61 -3.15
N LEU A 10 4.80 15.87 -2.91
CA LEU A 10 3.46 16.37 -3.25
C LEU A 10 3.19 16.30 -4.76
N LEU A 11 4.17 16.61 -5.61
CA LEU A 11 3.99 16.62 -7.07
C LEU A 11 3.82 15.23 -7.70
N LEU A 12 4.12 14.12 -7.01
CA LEU A 12 3.95 12.77 -7.58
C LEU A 12 2.74 12.03 -7.01
N LEU A 13 2.41 12.24 -5.73
CA LEU A 13 1.11 11.80 -5.20
C LEU A 13 -0.05 12.65 -5.74
N ALA A 14 0.20 13.94 -6.02
CA ALA A 14 -0.76 14.81 -6.68
C ALA A 14 -0.59 14.83 -8.21
N GLY A 15 0.56 14.48 -8.77
CA GLY A 15 0.77 14.45 -10.23
C GLY A 15 -0.09 13.43 -10.97
N GLY A 16 -0.37 12.29 -10.34
CA GLY A 16 -1.34 11.30 -10.85
C GLY A 16 -2.82 11.68 -10.64
N LEU A 17 -3.09 12.67 -9.80
CA LEU A 17 -4.45 13.06 -9.38
C LEU A 17 -4.89 14.45 -9.89
N ILE A 18 -3.94 15.34 -10.22
CA ILE A 18 -4.21 16.71 -10.69
C ILE A 18 -4.24 16.78 -12.22
N TYR A 19 -3.57 15.88 -12.95
CA TYR A 19 -3.51 15.98 -14.42
C TYR A 19 -4.84 15.67 -15.13
N SER A 20 -5.80 15.02 -14.47
CA SER A 20 -7.12 14.70 -15.05
C SER A 20 -8.19 15.80 -14.88
N ALA A 21 -7.95 16.82 -14.05
CA ALA A 21 -8.94 17.87 -13.80
C ALA A 21 -8.79 19.09 -14.73
N ALA A 22 -7.68 19.21 -15.47
CA ALA A 22 -7.33 20.45 -16.19
C ALA A 22 -7.52 20.39 -17.73
N GLN A 23 -7.89 19.25 -18.32
CA GLN A 23 -8.09 19.17 -19.77
C GLN A 23 -9.35 18.37 -20.17
N TYR A 24 -10.49 19.05 -20.15
CA TYR A 24 -11.68 18.62 -20.91
C TYR A 24 -12.22 19.78 -21.75
N PRO A 25 -12.10 19.73 -23.09
CA PRO A 25 -13.18 20.13 -23.97
C PRO A 25 -14.18 18.96 -24.05
N ARG A 26 -15.46 19.29 -23.80
CA ARG A 26 -16.59 18.36 -23.71
C ARG A 26 -17.01 17.81 -25.08
N ASP A 27 -17.27 16.50 -25.14
CA ASP A 27 -18.24 15.91 -26.07
C ASP A 27 -19.29 15.11 -25.27
N THR A 28 -20.46 15.71 -25.11
CA THR A 28 -21.51 15.33 -24.12
C THR A 28 -22.47 14.24 -24.59
N VAL A 29 -22.46 13.85 -25.87
CA VAL A 29 -23.53 13.01 -26.44
C VAL A 29 -23.19 11.52 -26.42
N GLN A 30 -21.91 11.15 -26.50
CA GLN A 30 -21.49 9.74 -26.50
C GLN A 30 -21.30 9.16 -25.09
N SER A 31 -21.06 10.02 -24.09
CA SER A 31 -20.91 9.62 -22.68
C SER A 31 -22.24 9.27 -22.02
N GLN A 32 -23.36 9.85 -22.45
CA GLN A 32 -24.69 9.54 -21.89
C GLN A 32 -25.15 8.11 -22.19
N ARG A 33 -24.84 7.55 -23.37
CA ARG A 33 -25.22 6.15 -23.69
C ARG A 33 -24.38 5.12 -22.95
N ARG A 34 -23.06 5.31 -22.84
CA ARG A 34 -22.20 4.42 -22.03
C ARG A 34 -22.44 4.59 -20.53
N GLY A 35 -22.80 5.80 -20.09
CA GLY A 35 -23.16 6.12 -18.71
C GLY A 35 -24.45 5.44 -18.27
N ALA A 36 -25.46 5.32 -19.14
CA ALA A 36 -26.71 4.63 -18.83
C ALA A 36 -26.50 3.12 -18.60
N ASP A 37 -25.73 2.45 -19.46
CA ASP A 37 -25.46 1.00 -19.32
C ASP A 37 -24.52 0.69 -18.13
N ALA A 38 -23.57 1.59 -17.83
CA ALA A 38 -22.72 1.49 -16.65
C ALA A 38 -23.46 1.83 -15.35
N ALA A 39 -24.41 2.79 -15.38
CA ALA A 39 -25.25 3.17 -14.25
C ALA A 39 -26.23 2.06 -13.86
N VAL A 40 -26.79 1.33 -14.81
CA VAL A 40 -27.68 0.19 -14.53
C VAL A 40 -26.91 -0.97 -13.87
N ARG A 41 -25.61 -1.15 -14.18
CA ARG A 41 -24.75 -2.15 -13.52
C ARG A 41 -24.15 -1.70 -12.19
N THR A 42 -23.99 -0.39 -11.97
CA THR A 42 -23.53 0.19 -10.69
C THR A 42 -24.66 0.53 -9.72
N ALA A 43 -25.91 0.64 -10.17
CA ALA A 43 -27.08 0.84 -9.30
C ALA A 43 -27.36 -0.36 -8.38
N ALA A 44 -26.87 -1.56 -8.73
CA ALA A 44 -26.88 -2.72 -7.83
C ALA A 44 -25.80 -2.66 -6.72
N TRP A 45 -24.89 -1.66 -6.75
CA TRP A 45 -23.88 -1.43 -5.72
C TRP A 45 -24.47 -0.72 -4.47
N HIS A 46 -25.59 -0.02 -4.61
CA HIS A 46 -26.12 0.84 -3.56
C HIS A 46 -27.60 0.54 -3.29
N GLY A 47 -27.92 0.12 -2.06
CA GLY A 47 -29.24 0.45 -1.49
C GLY A 47 -29.48 1.97 -1.60
N PRO A 48 -30.74 2.45 -1.52
CA PRO A 48 -31.17 3.72 -2.11
C PRO A 48 -30.23 4.88 -1.75
N SER A 49 -29.44 5.32 -2.74
CA SER A 49 -28.49 6.42 -2.61
C SER A 49 -29.26 7.74 -2.66
N ARG A 50 -29.57 8.27 -1.47
CA ARG A 50 -29.93 9.68 -1.33
C ARG A 50 -28.70 10.54 -1.60
N GLY A 51 -28.72 11.23 -2.74
CA GLY A 51 -27.93 12.44 -2.97
C GLY A 51 -26.46 12.21 -3.30
N THR A 52 -25.99 12.88 -4.34
CA THR A 52 -24.58 13.20 -4.53
C THR A 52 -24.00 13.76 -3.23
N PRO A 53 -22.85 13.27 -2.72
CA PRO A 53 -22.25 13.83 -1.53
C PRO A 53 -21.88 15.28 -1.81
N ARG A 54 -22.53 16.19 -1.07
CA ARG A 54 -22.08 17.56 -0.91
C ARG A 54 -20.67 17.46 -0.33
N PHE A 55 -19.66 17.72 -1.17
CA PHE A 55 -18.25 17.72 -0.78
C PHE A 55 -18.11 18.52 0.51
N ALA A 56 -17.73 17.84 1.60
CA ALA A 56 -17.34 18.52 2.84
C ALA A 56 -16.17 19.44 2.52
N ALA A 57 -16.11 20.60 3.19
CA ALA A 57 -15.26 21.76 2.88
C ALA A 57 -13.73 21.55 2.89
N GLU A 58 -13.24 20.31 2.87
CA GLU A 58 -11.83 19.97 2.79
C GLU A 58 -11.46 19.46 1.40
N THR A 59 -10.46 20.08 0.79
CA THR A 59 -9.92 19.64 -0.49
C THR A 59 -9.11 18.34 -0.33
N LEU A 60 -9.03 17.55 -1.41
CA LEU A 60 -8.21 16.34 -1.47
C LEU A 60 -6.75 16.63 -1.06
N ASP A 61 -6.21 17.77 -1.49
CA ASP A 61 -4.84 18.19 -1.18
C ASP A 61 -4.59 18.33 0.32
N ALA A 62 -5.52 18.94 1.05
CA ALA A 62 -5.41 19.09 2.51
C ALA A 62 -5.41 17.73 3.22
N ARG A 63 -6.16 16.75 2.72
CA ARG A 63 -6.14 15.38 3.25
C ARG A 63 -4.82 14.68 3.00
N VAL A 64 -4.27 14.80 1.79
CA VAL A 64 -2.96 14.25 1.43
C VAL A 64 -1.86 14.86 2.30
N GLU A 65 -1.84 16.18 2.46
CA GLU A 65 -0.83 16.86 3.28
C GLU A 65 -0.87 16.38 4.74
N ARG A 66 -2.06 16.32 5.35
CA ARG A 66 -2.21 15.80 6.72
C ARG A 66 -1.83 14.34 6.87
N LEU A 67 -2.18 13.51 5.87
CA LEU A 67 -1.78 12.10 5.86
C LEU A 67 -0.26 11.98 5.87
N LEU A 68 0.43 12.70 4.98
CA LEU A 68 1.89 12.68 4.90
C LEU A 68 2.53 13.19 6.19
N GLU A 69 2.03 14.29 6.74
CA GLU A 69 2.50 14.78 8.03
C GLU A 69 2.36 13.75 9.15
N LYS A 70 1.19 13.09 9.25
CA LYS A 70 0.97 12.03 10.26
C LYS A 70 1.93 10.86 10.05
N ALA A 71 2.05 10.38 8.81
CA ALA A 71 2.96 9.29 8.49
C ALA A 71 4.43 9.63 8.79
N MET A 72 4.86 10.86 8.52
CA MET A 72 6.22 11.31 8.84
C MET A 72 6.45 11.45 10.35
N ARG A 73 5.44 11.90 11.11
CA ARG A 73 5.52 11.92 12.59
C ARG A 73 5.64 10.51 13.17
N ASP A 74 4.91 9.56 12.62
CA ASP A 74 4.98 8.15 13.04
C ASP A 74 6.41 7.58 12.86
N VAL A 75 7.06 7.89 11.73
CA VAL A 75 8.42 7.40 11.39
C VAL A 75 9.53 8.14 12.14
N ALA A 76 9.33 9.40 12.51
CA ALA A 76 10.36 10.23 13.15
C ALA A 76 10.78 9.69 14.54
N ALA A 77 9.96 8.84 15.17
CA ALA A 77 10.35 8.12 16.37
C ALA A 77 11.47 7.10 16.08
N TYR A 78 12.48 6.99 16.95
CA TYR A 78 13.51 5.97 16.84
C TYR A 78 12.89 4.56 16.79
N GLN A 79 13.22 3.79 15.75
CA GLN A 79 12.72 2.43 15.57
C GLN A 79 13.64 1.43 16.29
N ASP A 80 13.31 1.14 17.54
CA ASP A 80 13.96 0.06 18.30
C ASP A 80 13.49 -1.30 17.78
N THR A 81 14.25 -1.86 16.83
CA THR A 81 13.97 -3.17 16.22
C THR A 81 13.86 -4.29 17.25
N THR A 82 14.47 -4.13 18.43
CA THR A 82 14.44 -5.15 19.48
C THR A 82 13.05 -5.31 20.10
N ARG A 83 12.16 -4.32 19.91
CA ARG A 83 10.73 -4.35 20.28
C ARG A 83 9.84 -5.02 19.23
N PHE A 84 10.41 -5.58 18.16
CA PHE A 84 9.62 -6.28 17.16
C PHE A 84 8.77 -7.40 17.77
N VAL A 85 7.46 -7.33 17.52
CA VAL A 85 6.46 -8.35 17.87
C VAL A 85 5.85 -8.89 16.58
N CYS A 86 5.95 -10.20 16.38
CA CYS A 86 5.28 -10.86 15.27
C CYS A 86 3.77 -10.92 15.52
N LYS A 87 2.97 -10.50 14.54
CA LYS A 87 1.53 -10.75 14.47
C LYS A 87 1.19 -11.38 13.12
N LEU A 88 0.50 -12.50 13.15
CA LEU A 88 -0.11 -13.10 11.97
C LEU A 88 -1.29 -12.26 11.49
N PRO A 89 -1.73 -12.40 10.21
CA PRO A 89 -2.75 -11.52 9.67
C PRO A 89 -4.05 -11.46 10.47
N ALA A 90 -4.50 -12.60 11.00
CA ALA A 90 -5.71 -12.69 11.83
C ALA A 90 -5.57 -12.01 13.21
N GLU A 91 -4.34 -11.81 13.70
CA GLU A 91 -4.06 -11.10 14.96
C GLU A 91 -3.98 -9.57 14.78
N VAL A 92 -3.82 -9.11 13.53
CA VAL A 92 -3.83 -7.68 13.18
C VAL A 92 -5.25 -7.21 12.92
N GLY A 93 -6.05 -8.03 12.23
CA GLY A 93 -7.43 -7.70 11.91
C GLY A 93 -8.15 -8.81 11.16
N PRO A 94 -9.42 -8.59 10.80
CA PRO A 94 -10.22 -9.58 10.08
C PRO A 94 -9.59 -9.93 8.72
N VAL A 95 -9.53 -11.22 8.41
CA VAL A 95 -9.02 -11.78 7.15
C VAL A 95 -9.99 -12.76 6.47
N PRO A 96 -11.28 -12.43 6.31
CA PRO A 96 -12.21 -13.29 5.57
C PRO A 96 -11.79 -13.44 4.12
N LEU A 97 -12.08 -14.59 3.50
CA LEU A 97 -11.73 -14.86 2.09
C LEU A 97 -10.21 -14.73 1.83
N LEU A 98 -9.37 -15.20 2.75
CA LEU A 98 -7.92 -15.09 2.65
C LEU A 98 -7.36 -15.77 1.40
N ASP A 99 -8.00 -16.84 0.92
CA ASP A 99 -7.60 -17.56 -0.30
C ASP A 99 -7.60 -16.65 -1.54
N ALA A 100 -8.47 -15.64 -1.60
CA ALA A 100 -8.46 -14.65 -2.69
C ALA A 100 -7.20 -13.79 -2.68
N VAL A 101 -6.71 -13.43 -1.49
CA VAL A 101 -5.45 -12.67 -1.33
C VAL A 101 -4.26 -13.55 -1.69
N ASP A 102 -4.25 -14.80 -1.22
CA ASP A 102 -3.17 -15.74 -1.51
C ASP A 102 -3.09 -16.06 -3.02
N ALA A 103 -4.23 -16.33 -3.66
CA ALA A 103 -4.29 -16.54 -5.11
C ALA A 103 -3.80 -15.32 -5.89
N TYR A 104 -4.24 -14.11 -5.51
CA TYR A 104 -3.78 -12.87 -6.13
C TYR A 104 -2.27 -12.70 -6.02
N LEU A 105 -1.70 -12.91 -4.83
CA LEU A 105 -0.25 -12.77 -4.60
C LEU A 105 0.58 -13.81 -5.34
N ARG A 106 0.12 -15.08 -5.37
CA ARG A 106 0.79 -16.15 -6.14
C ARG A 106 0.74 -15.91 -7.64
N GLY A 107 -0.30 -15.25 -8.14
CA GLY A 107 -0.45 -14.93 -9.56
C GLY A 107 0.36 -13.71 -10.02
N LEU A 108 1.10 -13.03 -9.14
CA LEU A 108 1.88 -11.86 -9.53
C LEU A 108 3.03 -12.23 -10.50
N PRO A 109 3.34 -11.36 -11.49
CA PRO A 109 2.70 -10.07 -11.76
C PRO A 109 1.39 -10.18 -12.56
N GLY A 110 1.07 -11.33 -13.15
CA GLY A 110 -0.07 -11.53 -14.06
C GLY A 110 -1.44 -11.23 -13.45
N SER A 111 -1.61 -11.49 -12.14
CA SER A 111 -2.84 -11.20 -11.40
C SER A 111 -3.24 -9.72 -11.38
N ARG A 112 -2.30 -8.79 -11.65
CA ARG A 112 -2.60 -7.36 -11.77
C ARG A 112 -3.52 -7.03 -12.93
N GLY A 113 -3.49 -7.84 -13.99
CA GLY A 113 -4.33 -7.68 -15.18
C GLY A 113 -5.52 -8.64 -15.25
N ASP A 114 -5.64 -9.58 -14.30
CA ASP A 114 -6.68 -10.61 -14.30
C ASP A 114 -7.99 -10.07 -13.67
N PRO A 115 -9.07 -9.90 -14.45
CA PRO A 115 -10.33 -9.37 -13.92
C PRO A 115 -10.99 -10.28 -12.89
N ALA A 116 -10.80 -11.61 -12.95
CA ALA A 116 -11.35 -12.54 -11.98
C ALA A 116 -10.65 -12.40 -10.63
N MET A 117 -9.32 -12.42 -10.64
CA MET A 117 -8.53 -12.25 -9.41
C MET A 117 -8.77 -10.88 -8.76
N LEU A 118 -8.87 -9.81 -9.56
CA LEU A 118 -9.20 -8.48 -9.03
C LEU A 118 -10.61 -8.44 -8.44
N ARG A 119 -11.60 -9.09 -9.04
CA ARG A 119 -12.97 -9.18 -8.48
C ARG A 119 -12.98 -9.88 -7.13
N ASP A 120 -12.25 -11.00 -7.00
CA ASP A 120 -12.16 -11.75 -5.76
C ASP A 120 -11.41 -10.97 -4.67
N LEU A 121 -10.32 -10.29 -5.05
CA LEU A 121 -9.60 -9.39 -4.15
C LEU A 121 -10.50 -8.25 -3.65
N HIS A 122 -11.25 -7.61 -4.55
CA HIS A 122 -12.22 -6.59 -4.19
C HIS A 122 -13.34 -7.14 -3.29
N ARG A 123 -13.79 -8.37 -3.53
CA ARG A 123 -14.77 -9.04 -2.67
C ARG A 123 -14.21 -9.23 -1.26
N ALA A 124 -13.01 -9.77 -1.12
CA ALA A 124 -12.34 -9.93 0.18
C ALA A 124 -12.22 -8.59 0.92
N ALA A 125 -11.80 -7.53 0.23
CA ALA A 125 -11.70 -6.18 0.81
C ALA A 125 -13.05 -5.66 1.33
N ARG A 126 -14.14 -5.88 0.59
CA ARG A 126 -15.52 -5.51 1.01
C ARG A 126 -15.99 -6.28 2.24
N HIS A 127 -15.56 -7.53 2.40
CA HIS A 127 -15.83 -8.32 3.61
C HIS A 127 -14.96 -7.93 4.80
N GLY A 128 -14.11 -6.90 4.66
CA GLY A 128 -13.28 -6.40 5.75
C GLY A 128 -11.87 -7.00 5.80
N ASN A 129 -11.48 -7.82 4.82
CA ASN A 129 -10.12 -8.36 4.76
C ASN A 129 -9.10 -7.22 4.58
N TRP A 130 -8.32 -6.96 5.63
CA TRP A 130 -7.38 -5.84 5.63
C TRP A 130 -6.22 -6.03 4.64
N LEU A 131 -5.74 -7.26 4.47
CA LEU A 131 -4.72 -7.56 3.47
C LEU A 131 -5.25 -7.31 2.06
N ALA A 132 -6.50 -7.68 1.79
CA ALA A 132 -7.12 -7.40 0.50
C ALA A 132 -7.26 -5.89 0.25
N LYS A 133 -7.62 -5.10 1.28
CA LYS A 133 -7.63 -3.62 1.18
C LYS A 133 -6.25 -3.08 0.79
N VAL A 134 -5.18 -3.56 1.43
CA VAL A 134 -3.80 -3.20 1.08
C VAL A 134 -3.48 -3.56 -0.37
N GLN A 135 -3.80 -4.77 -0.81
CA GLN A 135 -3.52 -5.21 -2.18
C GLN A 135 -4.35 -4.44 -3.23
N VAL A 136 -5.60 -4.06 -2.91
CA VAL A 136 -6.41 -3.18 -3.77
C VAL A 136 -5.78 -1.80 -3.93
N TYR A 137 -5.13 -1.27 -2.88
CA TYR A 137 -4.36 -0.05 -3.00
C TYR A 137 -3.15 -0.27 -3.92
N LEU A 138 -2.32 -1.26 -3.63
CA LEU A 138 -1.08 -1.52 -4.38
C LEU A 138 -1.33 -1.91 -5.84
N SER A 139 -2.47 -2.52 -6.17
CA SER A 139 -2.83 -2.84 -7.55
C SER A 139 -3.17 -1.59 -8.37
N ARG A 140 -3.51 -0.48 -7.71
CA ARG A 140 -3.86 0.81 -8.34
C ARG A 140 -2.72 1.80 -8.32
N ASP A 141 -1.68 1.55 -7.53
CA ASP A 141 -0.53 2.44 -7.46
C ASP A 141 0.13 2.58 -8.84
N GLY A 142 0.36 3.82 -9.25
CA GLY A 142 0.85 4.17 -10.58
C GLY A 142 -0.14 4.04 -11.75
N GLN A 143 -1.41 3.67 -11.51
CA GLN A 143 -2.45 3.65 -12.56
C GLN A 143 -3.24 4.96 -12.61
N GLN A 144 -3.70 5.34 -13.81
CA GLN A 144 -4.59 6.49 -13.97
C GLN A 144 -5.95 6.22 -13.31
N ALA A 145 -6.47 7.21 -12.58
CA ALA A 145 -7.77 7.12 -11.95
C ALA A 145 -8.87 6.92 -13.02
N PRO A 146 -9.71 5.88 -12.93
CA PRO A 146 -10.77 5.62 -13.90
C PRO A 146 -11.97 6.58 -13.76
N ASP A 147 -12.08 7.28 -12.62
CA ASP A 147 -13.15 8.23 -12.33
C ASP A 147 -12.72 9.26 -11.26
N ASP A 148 -13.47 10.35 -11.12
CA ASP A 148 -13.23 11.42 -10.15
C ASP A 148 -13.43 10.98 -8.68
N ALA A 149 -14.09 9.84 -8.46
CA ALA A 149 -14.33 9.31 -7.12
C ALA A 149 -13.16 8.44 -6.61
N THR A 150 -12.35 7.91 -7.51
CA THR A 150 -11.21 7.05 -7.19
C THR A 150 -10.17 7.73 -6.30
N PRO A 151 -9.77 8.99 -6.54
CA PRO A 151 -8.84 9.70 -5.66
C PRO A 151 -9.33 9.75 -4.21
N PHE A 152 -10.61 10.08 -4.00
CA PHE A 152 -11.24 10.14 -2.68
C PHE A 152 -11.32 8.77 -1.99
N ARG A 153 -11.56 7.70 -2.76
CA ARG A 153 -11.55 6.33 -2.22
C ARG A 153 -10.14 5.88 -1.84
N THR A 154 -9.14 6.24 -2.65
CA THR A 154 -7.73 5.93 -2.40
C THR A 154 -7.23 6.65 -1.15
N ILE A 155 -7.47 7.95 -1.00
CA ILE A 155 -7.03 8.69 0.20
C ILE A 155 -7.70 8.17 1.47
N SER A 156 -8.99 7.81 1.41
CA SER A 156 -9.70 7.25 2.57
C SER A 156 -9.12 5.89 3.00
N LEU A 157 -8.66 5.10 2.05
CA LEU A 157 -7.97 3.84 2.32
C LEU A 157 -6.57 4.06 2.91
N LEU A 158 -5.85 5.08 2.45
CA LEU A 158 -4.55 5.46 3.02
C LEU A 158 -4.67 6.02 4.43
N GLU A 159 -5.67 6.85 4.69
CA GLU A 159 -6.00 7.33 6.04
C GLU A 159 -6.34 6.16 6.97
N TRP A 160 -7.15 5.19 6.51
CA TRP A 160 -7.44 3.99 7.28
C TRP A 160 -6.15 3.19 7.61
N MET A 161 -5.25 3.02 6.62
CA MET A 161 -3.96 2.37 6.84
C MET A 161 -3.08 3.14 7.83
N GLN A 162 -3.08 4.48 7.78
CA GLN A 162 -2.34 5.31 8.72
C GLN A 162 -2.89 5.17 10.14
N GLU A 163 -4.20 5.29 10.31
CA GLU A 163 -4.88 5.17 11.61
C GLU A 163 -4.63 3.81 12.28
N HIS A 164 -4.50 2.75 11.47
CA HIS A 164 -4.24 1.39 11.95
C HIS A 164 -2.74 1.03 11.94
N HIS A 165 -1.86 1.99 11.67
CA HIS A 165 -0.42 1.80 11.55
C HIS A 165 -0.06 0.58 10.69
N ILE A 166 -0.66 0.49 9.49
CA ILE A 166 -0.39 -0.58 8.53
C ILE A 166 0.85 -0.21 7.73
N GLY A 167 1.92 -0.98 7.95
CA GLY A 167 3.26 -0.80 7.39
C GLY A 167 3.31 -0.71 5.86
N ALA A 168 2.30 -1.25 5.16
CA ALA A 168 2.21 -1.14 3.71
C ALA A 168 2.07 0.30 3.21
N LEU A 169 1.43 1.18 3.97
CA LEU A 169 1.41 2.62 3.67
C LEU A 169 2.83 3.19 3.65
N TYR A 170 3.60 2.91 4.70
CA TYR A 170 4.94 3.45 4.88
C TYR A 170 5.92 2.87 3.86
N ALA A 171 5.80 1.58 3.54
CA ALA A 171 6.56 0.96 2.46
C ALA A 171 6.31 1.67 1.12
N ALA A 172 5.04 1.95 0.78
CA ALA A 172 4.69 2.68 -0.45
C ALA A 172 5.25 4.13 -0.46
N ILE A 173 5.20 4.83 0.69
CA ILE A 173 5.83 6.16 0.82
C ILE A 173 7.36 6.08 0.60
N GLY A 174 8.01 5.07 1.18
CA GLY A 174 9.44 4.83 1.02
C GLY A 174 9.84 4.56 -0.43
N ASP A 175 9.07 3.72 -1.13
CA ASP A 175 9.29 3.40 -2.53
C ASP A 175 9.14 4.66 -3.43
N ALA A 176 8.08 5.45 -3.21
CA ALA A 176 7.87 6.71 -3.94
C ALA A 176 9.01 7.74 -3.69
N ALA A 177 9.49 7.83 -2.45
CA ALA A 177 10.61 8.72 -2.11
C ALA A 177 11.93 8.27 -2.75
N GLY A 178 12.17 6.95 -2.82
CA GLY A 178 13.35 6.35 -3.45
C GLY A 178 13.41 6.56 -4.96
N VAL A 179 12.28 6.41 -5.66
CA VAL A 179 12.15 6.69 -7.11
C VAL A 179 12.43 8.16 -7.43
N SER A 180 12.04 9.08 -6.53
CA SER A 180 12.23 10.52 -6.71
C SER A 180 13.69 10.97 -6.53
N HIS A 181 14.55 10.16 -5.89
CA HIS A 181 15.95 10.51 -5.59
C HIS A 181 16.94 9.41 -5.98
N PRO A 182 17.03 9.05 -7.28
CA PRO A 182 17.84 7.92 -7.74
C PRO A 182 19.35 8.08 -7.47
N ARG A 183 19.84 9.32 -7.31
CA ARG A 183 21.25 9.62 -6.98
C ARG A 183 21.64 9.25 -5.53
N ARG A 184 20.69 9.03 -4.62
CA ARG A 184 20.97 8.53 -3.25
C ARG A 184 20.79 7.02 -3.10
N ALA A 185 20.22 6.34 -4.10
CA ALA A 185 19.96 4.89 -4.05
C ALA A 185 21.20 4.02 -4.30
N ARG A 186 22.37 4.62 -4.59
CA ARG A 186 23.63 3.93 -4.89
C ARG A 186 24.70 4.01 -3.79
N VAL A 187 24.37 4.56 -2.63
CA VAL A 187 25.23 4.45 -1.44
C VAL A 187 24.63 3.35 -0.58
N ASP A 188 25.39 2.27 -0.38
CA ASP A 188 25.15 1.06 0.41
C ASP A 188 23.79 0.96 1.12
N LYS A 189 23.06 -0.13 0.83
CA LYS A 189 21.70 -0.51 1.29
C LYS A 189 21.48 -0.43 2.82
N ALA A 190 21.59 0.75 3.41
CA ALA A 190 21.21 1.02 4.77
C ALA A 190 19.69 1.01 4.85
N LEU A 191 19.14 0.27 5.80
CA LEU A 191 17.70 0.29 6.07
C LEU A 191 17.28 1.72 6.43
N SER A 192 16.31 2.26 5.72
CA SER A 192 15.74 3.56 6.08
C SER A 192 14.86 3.43 7.33
N SER A 193 14.65 4.53 8.06
CA SER A 193 13.67 4.53 9.16
C SER A 193 12.27 4.13 8.72
N ILE A 194 11.91 4.42 7.45
CA ILE A 194 10.64 4.02 6.84
C ILE A 194 10.59 2.49 6.66
N ASP A 195 11.68 1.86 6.20
CA ASP A 195 11.76 0.40 6.06
C ASP A 195 11.60 -0.29 7.41
N LEU A 196 12.30 0.22 8.43
CA LEU A 196 12.23 -0.28 9.79
C LEU A 196 10.81 -0.14 10.36
N TYR A 197 10.19 1.03 10.21
CA TYR A 197 8.81 1.26 10.64
C TYR A 197 7.85 0.29 9.95
N ALA A 198 7.90 0.18 8.62
CA ALA A 198 7.03 -0.73 7.88
C ALA A 198 7.17 -2.19 8.36
N ALA A 199 8.39 -2.68 8.58
CA ALA A 199 8.64 -4.02 9.08
C ALA A 199 8.07 -4.24 10.49
N MET A 200 8.19 -3.25 11.37
CA MET A 200 7.63 -3.31 12.73
C MET A 200 6.09 -3.27 12.74
N HIS A 201 5.48 -2.78 11.66
CA HIS A 201 4.05 -2.48 11.57
C HIS A 201 3.32 -3.37 10.54
N HIS A 202 3.40 -4.68 10.69
CA HIS A 202 2.57 -5.64 9.92
C HIS A 202 2.75 -5.62 8.39
N ASN A 203 3.90 -5.14 7.88
CA ASN A 203 4.27 -5.34 6.48
C ASN A 203 5.26 -6.52 6.34
N TYR A 204 4.75 -7.68 5.93
CA TYR A 204 5.54 -8.91 5.81
C TYR A 204 6.67 -8.83 4.75
N PRO A 205 6.49 -8.18 3.57
CA PRO A 205 7.60 -7.91 2.66
C PRO A 205 8.74 -7.09 3.31
N SER A 206 8.41 -6.04 4.06
CA SER A 206 9.40 -5.23 4.80
C SER A 206 10.04 -6.02 5.93
N GLN A 207 9.30 -6.87 6.65
CA GLN A 207 9.88 -7.81 7.65
C GLN A 207 10.91 -8.73 7.01
N TYR A 208 10.63 -9.23 5.81
CA TYR A 208 11.58 -10.04 5.06
C TYR A 208 12.84 -9.24 4.69
N LYS A 209 12.67 -8.05 4.11
CA LYS A 209 13.77 -7.13 3.72
C LYS A 209 14.63 -6.76 4.93
N VAL A 210 14.03 -6.22 5.98
CA VAL A 210 14.72 -5.79 7.22
C VAL A 210 15.36 -6.99 7.90
N GLY A 211 14.65 -8.11 8.03
CA GLY A 211 15.17 -9.30 8.69
C GLY A 211 16.45 -9.84 8.04
N ARG A 212 16.54 -9.79 6.71
CA ARG A 212 17.75 -10.15 5.97
C ARG A 212 18.94 -9.25 6.27
N GLU A 213 18.72 -7.94 6.35
CA GLU A 213 19.81 -7.01 6.64
C GLU A 213 20.25 -7.08 8.11
N LEU A 214 19.31 -7.26 9.05
CA LEU A 214 19.65 -7.45 10.47
C LEU A 214 20.50 -8.71 10.71
N LEU A 215 20.27 -9.79 9.95
CA LEU A 215 21.11 -10.99 9.99
C LEU A 215 22.57 -10.74 9.56
N ARG A 216 22.82 -9.71 8.74
CA ARG A 216 24.15 -9.37 8.21
C ARG A 216 24.88 -8.32 9.05
N SER A 217 24.26 -7.80 10.10
CA SER A 217 24.80 -6.69 10.89
C SER A 217 26.02 -7.05 11.74
N GLY A 218 26.29 -8.35 11.96
CA GLY A 218 27.35 -8.82 12.86
C GLY A 218 26.98 -8.77 14.35
N ASP A 219 25.88 -8.12 14.73
CA ASP A 219 25.38 -8.06 16.10
C ASP A 219 24.42 -9.24 16.39
N ALA A 220 24.72 -10.03 17.42
CA ALA A 220 23.96 -11.23 17.75
C ALA A 220 22.50 -10.93 18.15
N ARG A 221 22.26 -9.80 18.81
CA ARG A 221 20.91 -9.39 19.23
C ARG A 221 20.07 -8.97 18.03
N GLN A 222 20.63 -8.20 17.10
CA GLN A 222 19.99 -7.83 15.84
C GLN A 222 19.76 -9.05 14.95
N ALA A 223 20.71 -9.97 14.87
CA ALA A 223 20.53 -11.21 14.11
C ALA A 223 19.35 -12.05 14.65
N ALA A 224 19.19 -12.14 15.97
CA ALA A 224 18.04 -12.81 16.58
C ALA A 224 16.71 -12.13 16.21
N VAL A 225 16.65 -10.80 16.24
CA VAL A 225 15.48 -10.03 15.77
C VAL A 225 15.20 -10.31 14.30
N GLY A 226 16.24 -10.26 13.46
CA GLY A 226 16.12 -10.50 12.02
C GLY A 226 15.55 -11.88 11.71
N ARG A 227 15.96 -12.92 12.45
CA ARG A 227 15.40 -14.26 12.33
C ARG A 227 13.91 -14.30 12.69
N ARG A 228 13.50 -13.64 13.78
CA ARG A 228 12.07 -13.53 14.15
C ARG A 228 11.24 -12.85 13.08
N MET A 229 11.77 -11.81 12.42
CA MET A 229 11.07 -11.12 11.32
C MET A 229 10.88 -12.03 10.10
N LEU A 230 11.92 -12.78 9.71
CA LEU A 230 11.84 -13.74 8.60
C LEU A 230 10.84 -14.85 8.88
N ASP A 231 10.88 -15.42 10.08
CA ASP A 231 9.94 -16.46 10.50
C ASP A 231 8.49 -15.93 10.52
N CYS A 232 8.31 -14.67 10.94
CA CYS A 232 7.01 -14.03 10.92
C CYS A 232 6.46 -13.88 9.50
N ALA A 233 7.27 -13.35 8.59
CA ALA A 233 6.91 -13.20 7.18
C ALA A 233 6.55 -14.57 6.55
N ALA A 234 7.37 -15.61 6.79
CA ALA A 234 7.14 -16.96 6.27
C ALA A 234 5.89 -17.64 6.81
N ARG A 235 5.42 -17.26 8.01
CA ARG A 235 4.17 -17.76 8.60
C ARG A 235 2.94 -16.95 8.24
N ALA A 236 3.12 -15.69 7.82
CA ALA A 236 2.01 -14.78 7.56
C ALA A 236 1.12 -15.25 6.40
N LEU A 237 1.71 -15.68 5.28
CA LEU A 237 0.99 -16.29 4.17
C LEU A 237 1.84 -17.38 3.49
N PRO A 238 1.23 -18.43 2.92
CA PRO A 238 1.93 -19.47 2.17
C PRO A 238 2.84 -18.90 1.07
N VAL A 239 2.37 -17.88 0.33
CA VAL A 239 3.17 -17.22 -0.72
C VAL A 239 4.47 -16.58 -0.19
N TYR A 240 4.48 -16.06 1.04
CA TYR A 240 5.69 -15.50 1.64
C TYR A 240 6.69 -16.59 2.03
N ARG A 241 6.24 -17.80 2.36
CA ARG A 241 7.13 -18.94 2.62
C ARG A 241 7.93 -19.33 1.38
N GLN A 242 7.30 -19.31 0.20
CA GLN A 242 7.96 -19.63 -1.07
C GLN A 242 9.05 -18.60 -1.37
N MET A 243 8.74 -17.30 -1.21
CA MET A 243 9.72 -16.21 -1.38
C MET A 243 10.92 -16.31 -0.39
N VAL A 244 10.67 -16.74 0.85
CA VAL A 244 11.72 -16.95 1.87
C VAL A 244 12.57 -18.19 1.54
N GLY A 245 11.94 -19.29 1.11
CA GLY A 245 12.59 -20.58 0.85
C GLY A 245 13.57 -20.55 -0.32
N GLU A 246 13.19 -19.95 -1.44
CA GLU A 246 14.05 -19.85 -2.64
C GLU A 246 15.36 -19.08 -2.37
N SER A 247 15.31 -18.08 -1.50
CA SER A 247 16.47 -17.27 -1.15
C SER A 247 17.50 -17.99 -0.27
N THR A 248 17.10 -19.06 0.43
CA THR A 248 18.03 -19.88 1.23
C THR A 248 18.76 -20.94 0.41
N GLN A 249 18.20 -21.36 -0.73
CA GLN A 249 18.86 -22.28 -1.66
C GLN A 249 19.89 -21.56 -2.53
N GLY A 250 19.62 -20.32 -2.96
CA GLY A 250 20.59 -19.49 -3.71
C GLY A 250 21.79 -18.99 -2.90
N ALA A 251 21.76 -19.07 -1.58
CA ALA A 251 22.88 -18.69 -0.70
C ALA A 251 23.78 -19.88 -0.29
N ARG A 252 23.50 -21.08 -0.84
CA ARG A 252 24.28 -22.31 -0.65
C ARG A 252 24.87 -22.84 -1.97
N GLY A 253 24.81 -22.05 -3.05
CA GLY A 253 25.42 -22.33 -4.35
C GLY A 253 26.67 -21.51 -4.56
#